data_AF-A0A8S9R8R7-F1
#
_entry.id   AF-A0A8S9R8R7-F1
#
_cell.length_a   1.000
_cell.length_b   1.000
_cell.length_c   1.000
_cell.angle_alpha   90.00
_cell.angle_beta   90.00
_cell.angle_gamma   90.00
#
_symmetry.space_group_name_H-M   'P 1'
#
loop_
_entity.id
_entity.type
_entity.pdbx_description
1 polymer ?
#
loop_
_entity_poly.entity_id
_entity_poly.type
_entity_poly.pdbx_seq_one_letter_code
_entity_poly.pdbx_strand_id
1 'polypeptide(L)'
;MDSRNPYSQYSGHAGSQSSTTNVGDHEVQPECIKAAKARRNNAQGKALEDYKSMWELKMEDLAMKEKLSKLAILDTLLAKKNPLSETEEVVKNKLLAECF
;
A
#
# COMPACT_ATOMS: atom_id res chain seq x y z
N MET A 1 -41.57 -25.51 -18.08
CA MET A 1 -42.49 -25.34 -16.94
C MET A 1 -42.32 -26.56 -16.05
N ASP A 2 -41.50 -26.40 -15.02
CA ASP A 2 -41.24 -27.41 -13.99
C ASP A 2 -42.47 -27.62 -13.11
N SER A 3 -42.84 -28.87 -12.87
CA SER A 3 -43.73 -29.25 -11.77
C SER A 3 -43.58 -30.73 -11.45
N ARG A 4 -42.51 -31.08 -10.73
CA ARG A 4 -42.46 -32.33 -9.96
C ARG A 4 -42.15 -31.95 -8.52
N ASN A 5 -43.21 -31.91 -7.71
CA ASN A 5 -43.15 -31.70 -6.26
C ASN A 5 -42.46 -32.91 -5.59
N PRO A 6 -41.31 -32.75 -4.91
CA PRO A 6 -40.60 -33.86 -4.27
C PRO A 6 -41.05 -34.14 -2.82
N TYR A 7 -42.03 -33.42 -2.29
CA TYR A 7 -42.54 -33.68 -0.93
C TYR A 7 -43.77 -34.58 -0.96
N SER A 8 -43.55 -35.90 -0.94
CA SER A 8 -44.30 -36.85 -0.09
C SER A 8 -44.05 -38.29 -0.56
N GLN A 9 -43.31 -39.05 0.24
CA GLN A 9 -43.76 -40.39 0.63
C GLN A 9 -43.19 -40.73 2.00
N TYR A 10 -44.12 -40.82 2.94
CA TYR A 10 -43.97 -41.23 4.33
C TYR A 10 -43.60 -42.71 4.45
N SER A 11 -42.74 -43.05 5.42
CA SER A 11 -43.05 -44.10 6.42
C SER A 11 -42.08 -43.99 7.59
N GLY A 12 -42.62 -43.82 8.79
CA GLY A 12 -41.85 -43.56 10.01
C GLY A 12 -41.20 -44.77 10.65
N HIS A 13 -40.23 -44.47 11.52
CA HIS A 13 -39.89 -45.27 12.69
C HIS A 13 -39.63 -44.24 13.81
N ALA A 14 -40.63 -44.01 14.66
CA ALA A 14 -40.74 -44.61 15.99
C ALA A 14 -39.59 -44.16 16.91
N GLY A 15 -39.99 -43.47 17.98
CA GLY A 15 -39.16 -42.54 18.71
C GLY A 15 -38.09 -43.15 19.62
N SER A 16 -37.27 -42.26 20.17
CA SER A 16 -36.71 -42.46 21.50
C SER A 16 -36.30 -41.12 22.09
N GLN A 17 -37.08 -40.63 23.06
CA GLN A 17 -36.57 -39.72 24.07
C GLN A 17 -35.65 -40.49 25.01
N SER A 18 -34.41 -40.04 25.15
CA SER A 18 -33.62 -40.16 26.39
C SER A 18 -32.55 -39.08 26.32
N SER A 19 -32.66 -38.02 27.12
CA SER A 19 -32.32 -37.95 28.55
C SER A 19 -30.81 -38.05 28.78
N THR A 20 -30.27 -36.91 29.22
CA THR A 20 -29.40 -36.82 30.40
C THR A 20 -27.89 -37.05 30.19
N THR A 21 -27.18 -35.91 30.29
CA THR A 21 -25.88 -35.67 30.94
C THR A 21 -24.74 -36.65 30.68
N ASN A 22 -23.68 -36.14 30.03
CA ASN A 22 -22.31 -36.30 30.50
C ASN A 22 -21.49 -35.12 29.98
N VAL A 23 -21.32 -34.09 30.82
CA VAL A 23 -20.34 -33.02 30.60
C VAL A 23 -19.00 -33.60 30.98
N GLY A 24 -18.23 -33.97 29.96
CA GLY A 24 -16.91 -34.54 30.14
C GLY A 24 -16.38 -35.13 28.84
N ASP A 25 -16.06 -34.28 27.87
CA ASP A 25 -14.90 -34.56 27.01
C ASP A 25 -14.36 -33.25 26.45
N HIS A 26 -13.04 -33.15 26.39
CA HIS A 26 -12.31 -32.01 25.89
C HIS A 26 -12.69 -31.75 24.42
N GLU A 27 -13.54 -30.76 24.17
CA GLU A 27 -13.71 -30.21 22.83
C GLU A 27 -12.41 -29.49 22.44
N VAL A 28 -11.49 -30.26 21.86
CA VAL A 28 -10.31 -29.76 21.15
C VAL A 28 -10.84 -28.92 19.99
N GLN A 29 -11.02 -27.62 20.27
CA GLN A 29 -11.25 -26.62 19.24
C GLN A 29 -10.14 -26.76 18.19
N PRO A 30 -10.46 -26.94 16.90
CA PRO A 30 -9.46 -27.13 15.88
C PRO A 30 -8.55 -25.90 15.83
N GLU A 31 -7.27 -26.15 16.07
CA GLU A 31 -6.16 -25.20 16.17
C GLU A 31 -5.87 -24.46 14.84
N CYS A 32 -6.77 -24.50 13.86
CA CYS A 32 -6.62 -23.84 12.57
C CYS A 32 -7.15 -22.39 12.56
N ILE A 33 -8.05 -22.02 13.49
CA ILE A 33 -8.64 -20.67 13.50
C ILE A 33 -7.67 -19.62 14.09
N LYS A 34 -6.74 -20.04 14.95
CA LYS A 34 -5.73 -19.16 15.56
C LYS A 34 -4.67 -18.66 14.56
N ALA A 35 -4.32 -19.46 13.55
CA ALA A 35 -3.32 -19.07 12.54
C ALA A 35 -3.87 -18.08 11.50
N ALA A 36 -5.15 -18.19 11.12
CA ALA A 36 -5.74 -17.31 10.11
C ALA A 36 -5.88 -15.84 10.60
N LYS A 37 -6.18 -15.63 11.89
CA LYS A 37 -6.28 -14.28 12.47
C LYS A 37 -4.91 -13.60 12.66
N ALA A 38 -3.84 -14.36 12.88
CA ALA A 38 -2.49 -13.80 13.02
C ALA A 38 -1.96 -13.19 11.71
N ARG A 39 -2.42 -13.70 10.55
CA ARG A 39 -1.97 -13.22 9.23
C ARG A 39 -2.52 -11.86 8.79
N ARG A 40 -3.54 -11.30 9.47
CA ARG A 40 -4.12 -10.00 9.09
C ARG A 40 -3.35 -8.80 9.64
N ASN A 41 -2.49 -8.98 10.64
CA ASN A 41 -1.76 -7.88 11.29
C ASN A 41 -0.57 -7.37 10.43
N ASN A 42 0.13 -8.26 9.71
CA ASN A 42 1.39 -7.90 9.03
C ASN A 42 1.22 -7.06 7.74
N ALA A 43 -0.01 -6.92 7.22
CA ALA A 43 -0.24 -6.18 5.97
C ALA A 43 -0.25 -4.66 6.15
N GLN A 44 -0.61 -4.16 7.34
CA GLN A 44 -0.71 -2.72 7.59
C GLN A 44 0.66 -2.04 7.76
N GLY A 45 1.65 -2.75 8.31
CA GLY A 45 3.02 -2.23 8.43
C GLY A 45 3.72 -2.08 7.07
N LYS A 46 3.49 -3.04 6.16
CA LYS A 46 4.06 -3.00 4.81
C LYS A 46 3.56 -1.81 3.99
N ALA A 47 2.29 -1.46 4.10
CA ALA A 47 1.73 -0.32 3.36
C ALA A 47 2.38 1.01 3.77
N LEU A 48 2.60 1.25 5.07
CA LEU A 48 3.24 2.46 5.55
C LEU A 48 4.70 2.59 5.07
N GLU A 49 5.42 1.47 5.07
CA GLU A 49 6.80 1.40 4.58
C GLU A 49 6.87 1.64 3.06
N ASP A 50 5.91 1.10 2.29
CA ASP A 50 5.78 1.35 0.86
C ASP A 50 5.51 2.86 0.59
N TYR A 51 4.64 3.52 1.39
CA TYR A 51 4.38 4.96 1.26
C TYR A 51 5.59 5.81 1.61
N LYS A 52 6.32 5.46 2.68
CA LYS A 52 7.54 6.16 3.07
C LYS A 52 8.59 6.07 1.96
N SER A 53 8.81 4.89 1.41
CA SER A 53 9.75 4.66 0.30
C SER A 53 9.35 5.47 -0.94
N MET A 54 8.06 5.52 -1.28
CA MET A 54 7.55 6.33 -2.38
C MET A 54 7.79 7.83 -2.16
N TRP A 55 7.58 8.31 -0.94
CA TRP A 55 7.82 9.70 -0.58
C TRP A 55 9.31 10.07 -0.68
N GLU A 56 10.19 9.21 -0.16
CA GLU A 56 11.64 9.41 -0.25
C GLU A 56 12.11 9.51 -1.70
N LEU A 57 11.69 8.57 -2.56
CA LEU A 57 11.98 8.62 -4.00
C LEU A 57 11.42 9.89 -4.65
N LYS A 58 10.24 10.34 -4.23
CA LYS A 58 9.63 11.56 -4.75
C LYS A 58 10.42 12.80 -4.38
N MET A 59 10.94 12.86 -3.15
CA MET A 59 11.77 13.96 -2.68
C MET A 59 13.11 14.00 -3.42
N GLU A 60 13.72 12.83 -3.67
CA GLU A 60 14.94 12.73 -4.46
C GLU A 60 14.73 13.19 -5.91
N ASP A 61 13.64 12.77 -6.56
CA ASP A 61 13.23 13.22 -7.90
C ASP A 61 13.05 14.75 -7.94
N LEU A 62 12.41 15.34 -6.93
CA LEU A 62 12.24 16.78 -6.84
C LEU A 62 13.58 17.52 -6.68
N ALA A 63 14.48 17.01 -5.84
CA ALA A 63 15.80 17.59 -5.66
C ALA A 63 16.64 17.53 -6.96
N MET A 64 16.60 16.41 -7.67
CA MET A 64 17.26 16.27 -8.97
C MET A 64 16.67 17.22 -10.01
N LYS A 65 15.34 17.38 -10.05
CA LYS A 65 14.67 18.33 -10.94
C LYS A 65 15.04 19.77 -10.65
N GLU A 66 15.14 20.15 -9.38
CA GLU A 66 15.61 21.49 -9.01
C GLU A 66 17.04 21.74 -9.52
N LYS A 67 17.94 20.77 -9.30
CA LYS A 67 19.32 20.85 -9.80
C LYS A 67 19.36 21.00 -11.33
N LEU A 68 18.58 20.19 -12.06
CA LEU A 68 18.49 20.29 -13.52
C LEU A 68 17.92 21.64 -13.98
N SER A 69 16.92 22.16 -13.28
CA SER A 69 16.34 23.48 -13.58
C SER A 69 17.37 24.60 -13.41
N LYS A 70 18.18 24.56 -12.35
CA LYS A 70 19.26 25.54 -12.13
C LYS A 70 20.29 25.49 -13.26
N LEU A 71 20.70 24.30 -13.66
CA LEU A 71 21.63 24.11 -14.78
C LEU A 71 21.06 24.60 -16.11
N ALA A 72 19.78 24.33 -16.41
CA ALA A 72 19.14 24.80 -17.63
C ALA A 72 19.07 26.33 -17.71
N ILE A 73 18.81 27.00 -16.58
CA ILE A 73 18.85 28.47 -16.50
C ILE A 73 20.28 28.97 -16.73
N LEU A 74 21.27 28.34 -16.10
CA LEU A 74 22.69 28.70 -16.25
C LEU A 74 23.14 28.53 -17.71
N ASP A 75 22.84 27.41 -18.36
CA ASP A 75 23.13 27.16 -19.77
C ASP A 75 22.52 28.23 -20.67
N THR A 76 21.26 28.62 -20.38
CA THR A 76 20.59 29.68 -21.11
C THR A 76 21.31 31.03 -20.95
N LEU A 77 21.75 31.37 -19.74
CA LEU A 77 22.52 32.60 -19.47
C LEU A 77 23.88 32.58 -20.16
N LEU A 78 24.57 31.43 -20.16
CA LEU A 78 25.87 31.25 -20.81
C LEU A 78 25.78 31.27 -22.35
N ALA A 79 24.64 30.84 -22.91
CA ALA A 79 24.41 30.85 -24.35
C ALA A 79 24.12 32.24 -24.92
N LYS A 80 23.75 33.22 -24.09
CA LYS A 80 23.47 34.59 -24.54
C LYS A 80 24.75 35.23 -25.11
N LYS A 81 24.67 35.68 -26.36
CA LYS A 81 25.77 36.35 -27.07
C LYS A 81 25.93 37.83 -26.69
N ASN A 82 24.90 38.40 -26.07
CA ASN A 82 24.90 39.78 -25.63
C ASN A 82 25.45 39.87 -24.20
N PRO A 83 26.07 41.00 -23.82
CA PRO A 83 26.47 41.24 -22.45
C PRO A 83 25.29 41.04 -21.50
N LEU A 84 25.51 40.29 -20.42
CA LEU A 84 24.52 40.12 -19.37
C LEU A 84 24.36 41.44 -18.61
N SER A 85 23.15 41.72 -18.16
CA SER A 85 22.94 42.80 -17.20
C SER A 85 23.60 42.47 -15.86
N GLU A 86 23.91 43.49 -15.05
CA GLU A 86 24.53 43.32 -13.72
C GLU A 86 23.75 42.33 -12.85
N THR A 87 22.41 42.41 -12.85
CA THR A 87 21.54 41.48 -12.12
C THR A 87 21.68 40.03 -12.62
N GLU A 88 21.70 39.82 -13.93
CA GLU A 88 21.86 38.47 -14.51
C GLU A 88 23.24 37.89 -14.23
N GLU A 89 24.28 38.73 -14.20
CA GLU A 89 25.63 38.31 -13.83
C GLU A 89 25.72 37.86 -12.37
N VAL A 90 25.07 38.59 -11.45
CA VAL A 90 24.95 38.18 -10.04
C VAL A 90 24.24 36.83 -9.93
N VAL A 91 23.13 36.64 -10.65
CA VAL A 91 22.39 35.37 -10.66
C VAL A 91 23.24 34.24 -11.21
N LYS A 92 23.93 34.45 -12.34
CA LYS A 92 24.87 33.48 -12.93
C LYS A 92 25.94 33.06 -11.93
N ASN A 93 26.58 34.03 -11.26
CA ASN A 93 27.64 33.75 -10.28
C ASN A 93 27.12 32.97 -9.08
N LYS A 94 25.92 33.31 -8.59
CA LYS A 94 25.27 32.57 -7.49
C LYS A 94 24.93 31.14 -7.91
N LEU A 95 24.38 30.94 -9.10
CA LEU A 95 24.06 29.61 -9.63
C LEU A 95 25.32 28.77 -9.83
N LEU A 96 26.43 29.37 -10.30
CA LEU A 96 27.71 28.69 -10.40
C LEU A 96 28.20 28.18 -9.05
N ALA A 97 28.14 29.00 -8.00
CA ALA A 97 28.53 28.61 -6.64
C ALA A 97 27.59 27.56 -6.00
N GLU A 98 26.32 27.53 -6.41
CA GLU A 98 25.37 26.49 -5.95
C GLU A 98 25.53 25.17 -6.71
N CYS A 99 26.06 25.19 -7.93
CA CYS A 99 26.17 24.02 -8.80
C CYS A 99 27.57 23.38 -8.82
N PHE A 100 28.63 24.16 -8.53
CA PHE A 100 30.05 23.78 -8.60
C PHE A 100 30.81 24.25 -7.36
#